data_AF-A0A2V3ZU92-F1
#
_entry.id   AF-A0A2V3ZU92-F1
#
_cell.length_a   1.000
_cell.length_b   1.000
_cell.length_c   1.000
_cell.angle_alpha   90.00
_cell.angle_beta   90.00
_cell.angle_gamma   90.00
#
_symmetry.space_group_name_H-M   'P 1'
#
loop_
_entity.id
_entity.type
_entity.pdbx_description
1 polymer ?
#
loop_
_entity_poly.entity_id
_entity_poly.type
_entity_poly.pdbx_seq_one_letter_code
_entity_poly.pdbx_strand_id
1 'polypeptide(L)'
;MKLKLIVLFLFCLIGTSLMAQENRWLPGHVVLNTGEKVNGQVRGWMKKGRQVVSIKFRKSKDDKTVIYKAKDIREVKQEDLLIVSVKKKKNKKAQFYITIYQGDYLSAYYDPEAKRVSRLSTALNVGQYLSFLVFKDGELKKITKLNFRKPIAKLCSDNEKWVELAENKEWFQYSNLYEVVKVYNEQR
;
A
#
# COMPACT_ATOMS: atom_id res chain seq x y z
N MET A 1 5.54 -18.15 -38.19
CA MET A 1 4.53 -18.21 -37.12
C MET A 1 4.64 -16.96 -36.26
N LYS A 2 3.64 -16.08 -36.30
CA LYS A 2 3.63 -14.83 -35.53
C LYS A 2 3.08 -15.13 -34.13
N LEU A 3 3.95 -15.14 -33.12
CA LEU A 3 3.55 -15.25 -31.72
C LEU A 3 2.96 -13.90 -31.31
N LYS A 4 1.62 -13.80 -31.27
CA LYS A 4 0.93 -12.63 -30.71
C LYS A 4 1.16 -12.65 -29.19
N LEU A 5 2.07 -11.81 -28.72
CA LEU A 5 2.23 -11.49 -27.31
C LEU A 5 0.95 -10.79 -26.83
N ILE A 6 0.04 -11.56 -26.22
CA ILE A 6 -1.09 -11.00 -25.49
C ILE A 6 -0.49 -10.40 -24.21
N VAL A 7 -0.13 -9.13 -24.27
CA VAL A 7 0.07 -8.31 -23.09
C VAL A 7 -1.32 -8.14 -22.48
N LEU A 8 -1.64 -9.00 -21.51
CA LEU A 8 -2.80 -8.86 -20.67
C LEU A 8 -2.56 -7.61 -19.81
N PHE A 9 -2.93 -6.44 -20.35
CA PHE A 9 -3.09 -5.22 -19.57
C PHE A 9 -4.24 -5.47 -18.60
N LEU A 10 -3.93 -6.09 -17.46
CA LEU A 10 -4.76 -6.02 -16.27
C LEU A 10 -4.66 -4.57 -15.78
N PHE A 11 -5.29 -3.64 -16.49
CA PHE A 11 -5.66 -2.35 -15.93
C PHE A 11 -6.69 -2.68 -14.87
N CYS A 12 -6.17 -2.96 -13.69
CA CYS A 12 -6.89 -3.10 -12.46
C CYS A 12 -7.98 -2.03 -12.38
N LEU A 13 -9.22 -2.49 -12.52
CA LEU A 13 -10.46 -1.87 -12.05
C LEU A 13 -10.45 -1.60 -10.52
N ILE A 14 -9.28 -1.46 -9.90
CA ILE A 14 -9.06 -1.08 -8.50
C ILE A 14 -9.41 0.42 -8.28
N GLY A 15 -9.57 1.20 -9.36
CA GLY A 15 -9.82 2.65 -9.28
C GLY A 15 -11.11 3.04 -8.56
N THR A 16 -12.17 2.22 -8.63
CA THR A 16 -13.48 2.51 -8.02
C THR A 16 -13.68 1.87 -6.65
N SER A 17 -13.05 0.71 -6.35
CA SER A 17 -13.26 -0.01 -5.08
C SER A 17 -12.64 0.70 -3.87
N LEU A 18 -11.52 1.41 -4.04
CA LEU A 18 -10.95 2.22 -2.95
C LEU A 18 -11.79 3.46 -2.59
N MET A 19 -12.73 3.86 -3.44
CA MET A 19 -13.54 5.09 -3.24
C MET A 19 -14.87 4.85 -2.52
N ALA A 20 -15.25 3.61 -2.25
CA ALA A 20 -16.51 3.27 -1.59
C ALA A 20 -16.32 2.37 -0.36
N GLN A 21 -15.26 2.59 0.44
CA GLN A 21 -15.27 2.10 1.82
C GLN A 21 -16.13 3.03 2.67
N GLU A 22 -17.43 2.95 2.40
CA GLU A 22 -18.48 3.40 3.29
C GLU A 22 -18.35 2.71 4.65
N ASN A 23 -19.01 3.26 5.66
CA ASN A 23 -19.07 2.85 7.07
C ASN A 23 -19.69 1.44 7.29
N ARG A 24 -19.38 0.47 6.42
CA ARG A 24 -19.91 -0.89 6.34
C ARG A 24 -18.98 -1.86 7.07
N TRP A 25 -19.57 -2.94 7.55
CA TRP A 25 -18.87 -4.07 8.12
C TRP A 25 -18.53 -5.05 6.99
N LEU A 26 -17.25 -5.30 6.77
CA LEU A 26 -16.78 -6.21 5.72
C LEU A 26 -16.10 -7.43 6.34
N PRO A 27 -16.26 -8.63 5.75
CA PRO A 27 -15.53 -9.82 6.19
C PRO A 27 -14.01 -9.59 6.17
N GLY A 28 -13.34 -10.14 7.18
CA GLY A 28 -11.91 -9.96 7.32
C GLY A 28 -11.33 -10.66 8.54
N HIS A 29 -10.07 -10.35 8.82
CA HIS A 29 -9.42 -10.78 10.04
C HIS A 29 -8.37 -9.77 10.47
N VAL A 30 -8.03 -9.81 11.76
CA VAL A 30 -6.89 -9.08 12.31
C VAL A 30 -5.84 -10.07 12.77
N VAL A 31 -4.57 -9.70 12.62
CA VAL A 31 -3.43 -10.41 13.19
C VAL A 31 -2.82 -9.51 14.27
N LEU A 32 -2.88 -9.94 15.52
CA LEU A 32 -2.31 -9.22 16.65
C LEU A 32 -0.77 -9.26 16.59
N ASN A 33 -0.10 -8.39 17.33
CA ASN A 33 1.37 -8.46 17.45
C ASN A 33 1.89 -9.78 18.04
N THR A 34 1.04 -10.51 18.78
CA THR A 34 1.32 -11.86 19.29
C THR A 34 1.31 -12.93 18.21
N GLY A 35 0.86 -12.62 16.99
CA GLY A 35 0.64 -13.57 15.91
C GLY A 35 -0.76 -14.20 15.91
N GLU A 36 -1.57 -13.94 16.94
CA GLU A 36 -2.95 -14.43 17.00
C GLU A 36 -3.79 -13.85 15.86
N LYS A 37 -4.46 -14.73 15.11
CA LYS A 37 -5.38 -14.36 14.04
C LYS A 37 -6.83 -14.45 14.52
N VAL A 38 -7.56 -13.34 14.45
CA VAL A 38 -8.97 -13.26 14.85
C VAL A 38 -9.83 -12.95 13.62
N ASN A 39 -10.67 -13.91 13.23
CA ASN A 39 -11.60 -13.77 12.11
C ASN A 39 -12.89 -13.05 12.54
N GLY A 40 -13.45 -12.23 11.66
CA GLY A 40 -14.71 -11.54 11.92
C GLY A 40 -15.04 -10.50 10.86
N GLN A 41 -15.52 -9.35 11.31
CA GLN A 41 -15.88 -8.22 10.48
C GLN A 41 -15.07 -6.99 10.87
N VAL A 42 -14.44 -6.39 9.87
CA VAL A 42 -13.63 -5.18 10.01
C VAL A 42 -14.40 -4.00 9.45
N ARG A 43 -14.33 -2.88 10.16
CA ARG A 43 -14.80 -1.59 9.68
C ARG A 43 -13.69 -0.56 9.85
N GLY A 44 -13.04 -0.25 8.74
CA GLY A 44 -12.03 0.80 8.65
C GLY A 44 -12.66 2.21 8.66
N TRP A 45 -11.90 3.18 9.14
CA TRP A 45 -12.25 4.60 9.05
C TRP A 45 -11.21 5.31 8.19
N MET A 46 -11.33 5.20 6.86
CA MET A 46 -10.51 6.01 5.96
C MET A 46 -11.19 7.36 5.76
N LYS A 47 -10.91 8.33 6.64
CA LYS A 47 -11.19 9.74 6.32
C LYS A 47 -10.13 10.20 5.33
N LYS A 48 -10.54 10.60 4.12
CA LYS A 48 -9.67 11.18 3.10
C LYS A 48 -8.74 12.22 3.72
N GLY A 49 -7.42 12.07 3.50
CA GLY A 49 -6.42 13.01 4.04
C GLY A 49 -6.12 12.89 5.52
N ARG A 50 -6.53 11.80 6.21
CA ARG A 50 -6.14 11.54 7.60
C ARG A 50 -5.56 10.16 7.78
N GLN A 51 -4.49 10.12 8.57
CA GLN A 51 -3.80 8.90 8.99
C GLN A 51 -4.71 8.09 9.93
N VAL A 52 -4.81 6.79 9.68
CA VAL A 52 -5.67 5.88 10.47
C VAL A 52 -4.84 5.22 11.57
N VAL A 53 -5.27 5.35 12.82
CA VAL A 53 -4.55 4.82 13.99
C VAL A 53 -5.32 3.72 14.73
N SER A 54 -6.55 3.45 14.30
CA SER A 54 -7.41 2.43 14.89
C SER A 54 -8.46 1.94 13.89
N ILE A 55 -8.91 0.70 14.07
CA ILE A 55 -10.00 0.08 13.32
C ILE A 55 -11.07 -0.44 14.26
N LYS A 56 -12.30 -0.56 13.78
CA LYS A 56 -13.38 -1.25 14.50
C LYS A 56 -13.44 -2.70 14.02
N PHE A 57 -13.68 -3.59 14.96
CA PHE A 57 -13.79 -5.02 14.72
C PHE A 57 -14.97 -5.59 15.51
N ARG A 58 -15.63 -6.61 14.98
CA ARG A 58 -16.57 -7.45 15.72
C ARG A 58 -16.47 -8.87 15.18
N LYS A 59 -16.67 -9.88 16.03
CA LYS A 59 -16.56 -11.29 15.61
C LYS A 59 -17.74 -11.69 14.72
N SER A 60 -18.95 -11.26 15.05
CA SER A 60 -20.16 -11.42 14.25
C SER A 60 -21.05 -10.17 14.31
N LYS A 61 -22.20 -10.18 13.63
CA LYS A 61 -23.09 -9.00 13.51
C LYS A 61 -23.58 -8.49 14.86
N ASP A 62 -23.85 -9.39 15.79
CA ASP A 62 -24.50 -9.10 17.08
C ASP A 62 -23.48 -8.98 18.23
N ASP A 63 -22.21 -9.27 17.95
CA ASP A 63 -21.14 -9.10 18.94
C ASP A 63 -20.81 -7.64 19.21
N LYS A 64 -20.33 -7.38 20.43
CA LYS A 64 -19.80 -6.08 20.82
C LYS A 64 -18.64 -5.68 19.91
N THR A 65 -18.62 -4.40 19.53
CA THR A 65 -17.52 -3.83 18.76
C THR A 65 -16.29 -3.64 19.65
N VAL A 66 -15.15 -4.15 19.19
CA VAL A 66 -13.82 -3.89 19.75
C VAL A 66 -13.10 -2.87 18.87
N ILE A 67 -12.30 -2.01 19.49
CA ILE A 67 -11.45 -1.05 18.78
C ILE A 67 -10.00 -1.50 18.92
N TYR A 68 -9.39 -1.89 17.81
CA TYR A 68 -7.97 -2.20 17.77
C TYR A 68 -7.17 -0.98 17.35
N LYS A 69 -6.12 -0.64 18.10
CA LYS A 69 -5.16 0.41 17.75
C LYS A 69 -4.06 -0.18 16.88
N ALA A 70 -3.50 0.62 15.98
CA ALA A 70 -2.40 0.20 15.10
C ALA A 70 -1.21 -0.35 15.89
N LYS A 71 -0.91 0.23 17.06
CA LYS A 71 0.21 -0.24 17.89
C LYS A 71 0.07 -1.68 18.42
N ASP A 72 -1.15 -2.23 18.43
CA ASP A 72 -1.46 -3.55 19.01
C ASP A 72 -1.71 -4.61 17.91
N ILE A 73 -1.68 -4.19 16.64
CA ILE A 73 -2.01 -4.99 15.46
C ILE A 73 -0.82 -5.03 14.53
N ARG A 74 -0.53 -6.20 13.99
CA ARG A 74 0.43 -6.40 12.91
C ARG A 74 -0.24 -6.10 11.57
N GLU A 75 -1.33 -6.82 11.30
CA GLU A 75 -1.99 -6.85 10.00
C GLU A 75 -3.52 -6.91 10.13
N VAL A 76 -4.20 -6.39 9.11
CA VAL A 76 -5.65 -6.44 8.96
C VAL A 76 -5.94 -6.80 7.52
N LYS A 77 -6.69 -7.88 7.30
CA LYS A 77 -7.26 -8.23 6.00
C LYS A 77 -8.72 -7.80 6.00
N GLN A 78 -9.13 -7.07 4.98
CA GLN A 78 -10.51 -6.66 4.77
C GLN A 78 -10.82 -6.83 3.28
N GLU A 79 -11.61 -7.85 2.95
CA GLU A 79 -11.75 -8.32 1.55
C GLU A 79 -10.37 -8.48 0.89
N ASP A 80 -10.15 -7.83 -0.25
CA ASP A 80 -8.89 -7.90 -1.00
C ASP A 80 -7.80 -6.99 -0.42
N LEU A 81 -8.15 -6.06 0.47
CA LEU A 81 -7.19 -5.11 1.02
C LEU A 81 -6.37 -5.73 2.15
N LEU A 82 -5.05 -5.68 2.00
CA LEU A 82 -4.11 -5.90 3.10
C LEU A 82 -3.71 -4.56 3.69
N ILE A 83 -4.02 -4.37 4.97
CA ILE A 83 -3.66 -3.19 5.75
C ILE A 83 -2.63 -3.60 6.80
N VAL A 84 -1.52 -2.87 6.86
CA VAL A 84 -0.43 -3.15 7.81
C VAL A 84 -0.26 -2.00 8.79
N SER A 85 0.17 -2.33 10.00
CA SER A 85 0.60 -1.34 10.96
C SER A 85 2.08 -1.02 10.77
N VAL A 86 2.40 0.26 10.56
CA VAL A 86 3.76 0.73 10.37
C VAL A 86 4.09 1.76 11.45
N LYS A 87 5.22 1.55 12.13
CA LYS A 87 5.79 2.48 13.09
C LYS A 87 7.06 3.08 12.51
N LYS A 88 7.07 4.40 12.31
CA LYS A 88 8.24 5.13 11.80
C LYS A 88 9.26 5.32 12.92
N LYS A 89 10.57 5.27 12.62
CA LYS A 89 11.64 5.50 13.61
C LYS A 89 11.50 6.84 14.34
N LYS A 90 11.15 7.91 13.62
CA LYS A 90 10.98 9.28 14.15
C LYS A 90 9.59 9.56 14.73
N ASN A 91 8.60 8.66 14.60
CA ASN A 91 7.24 8.87 15.13
C ASN A 91 6.88 7.75 16.10
N LYS A 92 6.50 8.11 17.32
CA LYS A 92 6.15 7.13 18.36
C LYS A 92 4.84 6.38 18.06
N LYS A 93 3.97 6.91 17.20
CA LYS A 93 2.64 6.31 16.92
C LYS A 93 2.68 5.44 15.66
N ALA A 94 2.30 4.18 15.83
CA ALA A 94 2.03 3.28 14.72
C ALA A 94 0.76 3.72 13.96
N GLN A 95 0.73 3.47 12.67
CA GLN A 95 -0.34 3.90 11.76
C GLN A 95 -0.65 2.79 10.76
N PHE A 96 -1.91 2.72 10.34
CA PHE A 96 -2.35 1.77 9.34
C PHE A 96 -2.13 2.30 7.92
N TYR A 97 -1.66 1.42 7.04
CA TYR A 97 -1.42 1.69 5.62
C TYR A 97 -1.98 0.56 4.76
N ILE A 98 -2.60 0.90 3.63
CA ILE A 98 -3.00 -0.09 2.63
C ILE A 98 -1.77 -0.47 1.80
N THR A 99 -1.56 -1.77 1.68
CA THR A 99 -0.41 -2.38 1.03
C THR A 99 -0.54 -2.37 -0.48
N ILE A 100 0.53 -1.94 -1.15
CA ILE A 100 0.80 -2.23 -2.57
C ILE A 100 1.66 -3.50 -2.63
N TYR A 101 2.76 -3.50 -1.88
CA TYR A 101 3.64 -4.65 -1.68
C TYR A 101 4.20 -4.61 -0.26
N GLN A 102 4.15 -5.75 0.46
CA GLN A 102 4.75 -5.90 1.78
C GLN A 102 5.95 -6.84 1.65
N GLY A 103 7.14 -6.28 1.79
CA GLY A 103 8.41 -7.01 1.76
C GLY A 103 9.21 -6.81 3.03
N ASP A 104 10.14 -7.73 3.28
CA ASP A 104 10.98 -7.73 4.49
C ASP A 104 12.01 -6.60 4.48
N TYR A 105 12.48 -6.18 3.30
CA TYR A 105 13.53 -5.18 3.12
C TYR A 105 12.99 -3.85 2.59
N LEU A 106 11.97 -3.89 1.75
CA LEU A 106 11.32 -2.72 1.16
C LEU A 106 9.82 -2.95 1.00
N SER A 107 9.01 -2.02 1.48
CA SER A 107 7.56 -2.08 1.34
C SER A 107 7.00 -0.84 0.65
N ALA A 108 5.85 -0.98 0.01
CA ALA A 108 5.13 0.12 -0.63
C ALA A 108 3.67 0.17 -0.23
N TYR A 109 3.18 1.38 -0.01
CA TYR A 109 1.85 1.67 0.50
C TYR A 109 1.17 2.79 -0.29
N TYR A 110 -0.16 2.76 -0.31
CA TYR A 110 -0.94 3.91 -0.74
C TYR A 110 -0.75 5.09 0.22
N ASP A 111 -0.58 6.29 -0.32
CA ASP A 111 -0.54 7.52 0.47
C ASP A 111 -1.98 7.96 0.81
N PRO A 112 -2.40 7.96 2.10
CA PRO A 112 -3.75 8.37 2.50
C PRO A 112 -4.04 9.86 2.23
N GLU A 113 -3.00 10.65 2.01
CA GLU A 113 -3.06 12.08 1.70
C GLU A 113 -2.89 12.36 0.18
N ALA A 114 -2.74 11.32 -0.65
CA ALA A 114 -2.62 11.50 -2.08
C ALA A 114 -3.90 12.10 -2.69
N LYS A 115 -3.71 13.20 -3.41
CA LYS A 115 -4.69 13.67 -4.39
C LYS A 115 -4.74 12.68 -5.56
N ARG A 116 -5.90 12.59 -6.22
CA ARG A 116 -6.07 11.86 -7.49
C ARG A 116 -6.27 12.85 -8.61
N VAL A 117 -5.82 12.51 -9.82
CA VAL A 117 -6.12 13.29 -11.03
C VAL A 117 -7.64 13.32 -11.24
N SER A 118 -8.21 14.51 -11.39
CA SER A 118 -9.67 14.69 -11.48
C SER A 118 -10.22 14.18 -12.81
N ARG A 119 -11.48 13.71 -12.79
CA ARG A 119 -12.22 13.27 -13.99
C ARG A 119 -12.52 14.40 -14.98
N LEU A 120 -12.45 15.65 -14.55
CA LEU A 120 -12.66 16.84 -15.39
C LEU A 120 -11.39 17.26 -16.14
N SER A 121 -10.27 16.54 -15.97
CA SER A 121 -9.04 16.81 -16.72
C SER A 121 -9.02 16.00 -18.01
N THR A 122 -8.63 16.61 -19.12
CA THR A 122 -8.31 15.96 -20.41
C THR A 122 -7.04 15.09 -20.35
N ALA A 123 -6.55 14.78 -19.14
CA ALA A 123 -5.28 14.09 -18.94
C ALA A 123 -5.45 12.57 -19.02
N LEU A 124 -4.55 11.88 -19.73
CA LEU A 124 -4.47 10.42 -19.89
C LEU A 124 -4.32 9.60 -18.57
N ASN A 125 -4.37 10.25 -17.39
CA ASN A 125 -4.08 9.64 -16.08
C ASN A 125 -5.21 9.84 -15.04
N VAL A 126 -6.44 10.10 -15.48
CA VAL A 126 -7.61 10.28 -14.60
C VAL A 126 -7.72 9.15 -13.57
N GLY A 127 -7.87 9.49 -12.29
CA GLY A 127 -7.99 8.51 -11.20
C GLY A 127 -6.67 7.97 -10.64
N GLN A 128 -5.53 8.24 -11.27
CA GLN A 128 -4.22 7.83 -10.76
C GLN A 128 -3.88 8.56 -9.45
N TYR A 129 -3.30 7.84 -8.49
CA TYR A 129 -2.73 8.42 -7.27
C TYR A 129 -1.51 9.26 -7.60
N LEU A 130 -1.49 10.51 -7.11
CA LEU A 130 -0.37 11.43 -7.34
C LEU A 130 0.83 11.17 -6.44
N SER A 131 0.67 10.32 -5.41
CA SER A 131 1.77 9.87 -4.58
C SER A 131 1.53 8.49 -3.98
N PHE A 132 2.65 7.82 -3.67
CA PHE A 132 2.73 6.60 -2.88
C PHE A 132 3.75 6.79 -1.75
N LEU A 133 3.81 5.82 -0.84
CA LEU A 133 4.78 5.78 0.24
C LEU A 133 5.64 4.52 0.10
N VAL A 134 6.94 4.64 0.30
CA VAL A 134 7.89 3.53 0.35
C VAL A 134 8.51 3.48 1.73
N PHE A 135 8.63 2.29 2.31
CA PHE A 135 9.12 2.06 3.67
C PHE A 135 10.36 1.16 3.66
N LYS A 136 11.42 1.63 4.30
CA LYS A 136 12.68 0.91 4.51
C LYS A 136 13.36 1.45 5.75
N ASP A 137 13.99 0.58 6.55
CA ASP A 137 14.81 0.95 7.71
C ASP A 137 14.09 1.86 8.73
N GLY A 138 12.77 1.68 8.89
CA GLY A 138 11.95 2.50 9.78
C GLY A 138 11.59 3.89 9.22
N GLU A 139 12.00 4.21 8.00
CA GLU A 139 11.70 5.48 7.33
C GLU A 139 10.61 5.32 6.28
N LEU A 140 9.65 6.25 6.27
CA LEU A 140 8.61 6.31 5.26
C LEU A 140 8.86 7.48 4.32
N LYS A 141 9.10 7.19 3.05
CA LYS A 141 9.40 8.18 2.02
C LYS A 141 8.22 8.33 1.07
N LYS A 142 7.74 9.56 0.90
CA LYS A 142 6.75 9.91 -0.12
C LYS A 142 7.41 9.99 -1.48
N ILE A 143 6.83 9.30 -2.45
CA ILE A 143 7.22 9.32 -3.85
C ILE A 143 6.08 9.85 -4.72
N THR A 144 6.43 10.63 -5.73
CA THR A 144 5.53 11.20 -6.74
C THR A 144 6.10 10.86 -8.12
N LYS A 145 5.31 11.03 -9.18
CA LYS A 145 5.81 10.82 -10.55
C LYS A 145 7.05 11.66 -10.86
N LEU A 146 7.15 12.88 -10.32
CA LEU A 146 8.26 13.80 -10.56
C LEU A 146 9.56 13.39 -9.86
N ASN A 147 9.46 12.82 -8.65
CA ASN A 147 10.65 12.47 -7.89
C ASN A 147 10.98 10.99 -7.89
N PHE A 148 10.08 10.10 -8.33
CA PHE A 148 10.15 8.63 -8.23
C PHE A 148 11.57 8.01 -8.22
N ARG A 149 12.36 8.26 -9.26
CA ARG A 149 13.64 7.55 -9.46
C ARG A 149 14.68 7.85 -8.37
N LYS A 150 14.90 9.12 -8.04
CA LYS A 150 16.01 9.52 -7.15
C LYS A 150 15.87 8.98 -5.71
N PRO A 151 14.73 9.11 -5.01
CA PRO A 151 14.55 8.57 -3.68
C PRO A 151 14.61 7.05 -3.64
N ILE A 152 14.04 6.35 -4.61
CA ILE A 152 14.05 4.88 -4.61
C ILE A 152 15.46 4.37 -4.88
N ALA A 153 16.17 4.91 -5.88
CA ALA A 153 17.56 4.54 -6.15
C ALA A 153 18.47 4.77 -4.93
N LYS A 154 18.23 5.86 -4.19
CA LYS A 154 18.95 6.11 -2.92
C LYS A 154 18.60 5.10 -1.82
N LEU A 155 17.34 4.68 -1.72
CA LEU A 155 16.93 3.68 -0.71
C LEU A 155 17.50 2.29 -1.01
N CYS A 156 17.62 1.97 -2.30
CA CYS A 156 18.06 0.67 -2.81
C CYS A 156 19.53 0.63 -3.23
N SER A 157 20.32 1.66 -2.91
CA SER A 157 21.73 1.76 -3.33
C SER A 157 22.63 0.71 -2.67
N ASP A 158 22.09 -0.06 -1.74
CA ASP A 158 22.72 -1.17 -1.04
C ASP A 158 22.62 -2.50 -1.81
N ASN A 159 22.04 -2.53 -3.01
CA ASN A 159 21.94 -3.71 -3.86
C ASN A 159 22.41 -3.38 -5.29
N GLU A 160 23.64 -3.80 -5.64
CA GLU A 160 24.28 -3.50 -6.93
C GLU A 160 23.49 -4.03 -8.13
N LYS A 161 22.98 -5.28 -8.05
CA LYS A 161 22.18 -5.90 -9.12
C LYS A 161 20.89 -5.13 -9.39
N TRP A 162 20.24 -4.67 -8.32
CA TRP A 162 19.04 -3.87 -8.45
C TRP A 162 19.37 -2.48 -9.04
N VAL A 163 20.48 -1.87 -8.64
CA VAL A 163 20.93 -0.56 -9.15
C VAL A 163 21.21 -0.63 -10.65
N GLU A 164 21.89 -1.68 -11.12
CA GLU A 164 22.13 -1.91 -12.54
C GLU A 164 20.81 -2.04 -13.33
N LEU A 165 19.86 -2.84 -12.81
CA LEU A 165 18.54 -2.96 -13.44
C LEU A 165 17.77 -1.62 -13.47
N ALA A 166 17.92 -0.79 -12.44
CA ALA A 166 17.27 0.52 -12.35
C ALA A 166 17.79 1.54 -13.37
N GLU A 167 18.91 1.27 -14.07
CA GLU A 167 19.36 2.06 -15.22
C GLU A 167 18.39 1.94 -16.40
N ASN A 168 17.67 0.81 -16.51
CA ASN A 168 16.59 0.65 -17.48
C ASN A 168 15.40 1.54 -17.12
N LYS A 169 15.34 2.72 -17.77
CA LYS A 169 14.30 3.73 -17.57
C LYS A 169 12.89 3.29 -17.98
N GLU A 170 12.76 2.28 -18.84
CA GLU A 170 11.48 1.72 -19.26
C GLU A 170 10.90 0.80 -18.19
N TRP A 171 11.76 0.05 -17.51
CA TRP A 171 11.38 -0.77 -16.36
C TRP A 171 11.18 0.09 -15.09
N PHE A 172 12.10 1.03 -14.83
CA PHE A 172 12.12 1.86 -13.62
C PHE A 172 11.19 3.07 -13.74
N GLN A 173 9.89 2.79 -13.63
CA GLN A 173 8.80 3.76 -13.79
C GLN A 173 7.87 3.82 -12.59
N TYR A 174 7.29 5.00 -12.35
CA TYR A 174 6.33 5.26 -11.28
C TYR A 174 5.09 4.35 -11.32
N SER A 175 4.61 4.02 -12.51
CA SER A 175 3.50 3.08 -12.73
C SER A 175 3.85 1.65 -12.35
N ASN A 176 5.12 1.30 -12.31
CA ASN A 176 5.63 -0.05 -12.06
C ASN A 176 6.14 -0.23 -10.61
N LEU A 177 5.68 0.60 -9.67
CA LEU A 177 6.17 0.60 -8.28
C LEU A 177 6.10 -0.78 -7.61
N TYR A 178 5.03 -1.55 -7.87
CA TYR A 178 4.88 -2.90 -7.34
C TYR A 178 6.09 -3.79 -7.71
N GLU A 179 6.39 -3.90 -9.00
CA GLU A 179 7.46 -4.78 -9.48
C GLU A 179 8.84 -4.26 -9.05
N VAL A 180 9.04 -2.94 -9.09
CA VAL A 180 10.27 -2.29 -8.65
C VAL A 180 10.61 -2.65 -7.20
N VAL A 181 9.60 -2.65 -6.33
CA VAL A 181 9.75 -3.00 -4.91
C VAL A 181 9.89 -4.51 -4.71
N LYS A 182 9.10 -5.30 -5.44
CA LYS A 182 9.17 -6.77 -5.39
C LYS A 182 10.55 -7.29 -5.75
N VAL A 183 11.09 -6.86 -6.90
CA VAL A 183 12.42 -7.29 -7.38
C VAL A 183 13.53 -6.93 -6.39
N TYR A 184 13.44 -5.77 -5.72
CA TYR A 184 14.41 -5.42 -4.68
C TYR A 184 14.45 -6.45 -3.54
N ASN A 185 13.27 -6.93 -3.11
CA ASN A 185 13.19 -7.91 -2.04
C ASN A 185 13.64 -9.31 -2.51
N GLU A 186 13.38 -9.68 -3.77
CA GLU A 186 13.78 -10.97 -4.33
C GLU A 186 15.30 -11.08 -4.60
N GLN A 187 15.97 -9.95 -4.80
CA GLN A 187 17.41 -9.88 -5.07
C GLN A 187 18.27 -9.61 -3.82
N ARG A 188 17.68 -9.67 -2.63
CA ARG A 188 18.32 -9.31 -1.36
C ARG A 188 18.94 -10.51 -0.66
#